data_AF-A0A7C4LIG1-F1
#
_entry.id   AF-A0A7C4LIG1-F1
#
_cell.length_a   1.000
_cell.length_b   1.000
_cell.length_c   1.000
_cell.angle_alpha   90.00
_cell.angle_beta   90.00
_cell.angle_gamma   90.00
#
_symmetry.space_group_name_H-M   'P 1'
#
loop_
_entity.id
_entity.type
_entity.pdbx_description
1 polymer ?
#
loop_
_entity_poly.entity_id
_entity_poly.type
_entity_poly.pdbx_seq_one_letter_code
_entity_poly.pdbx_strand_id
1 'polypeptide(L)'
;MPERMAGIPAGERVLLLPHCLRPSDRCPGKPGREGFVCPESCPVLDCPIRILREEAERLGYKGVCVAPGGALALRFVQEKKPRAVVAVACQKELLEGKEAVGKLPDPPVVEVLPLLRDGCVDTEVDLSAALGLLREGLSSP
;
A
#
# COMPACT_ATOMS: atom_id res chain seq x y z
N MET A 1 0.87 3.48 -25.65
CA MET A 1 1.76 2.81 -24.68
C MET A 1 1.13 2.99 -23.31
N PRO A 2 0.86 1.94 -22.52
CA PRO A 2 0.35 2.15 -21.17
C PRO A 2 1.39 2.94 -20.36
N GLU A 3 0.92 3.96 -19.66
CA GLU A 3 1.74 4.76 -18.76
C GLU A 3 2.33 3.82 -17.68
N ARG A 4 3.64 3.94 -17.41
CA ARG A 4 4.32 3.14 -16.39
C ARG A 4 4.46 3.97 -15.13
N MET A 5 4.38 3.34 -13.95
CA MET A 5 4.50 4.04 -12.67
C MET A 5 5.79 4.84 -12.55
N ALA A 6 6.88 4.36 -13.15
CA ALA A 6 8.17 5.06 -13.17
C ALA A 6 8.11 6.50 -13.73
N GLY A 7 7.13 6.84 -14.58
CA GLY A 7 6.94 8.19 -15.10
C GLY A 7 6.08 9.12 -14.22
N ILE A 8 5.48 8.60 -13.15
CA ILE A 8 4.53 9.33 -12.30
C ILE A 8 5.25 9.81 -11.03
N PRO A 9 5.22 11.10 -10.65
CA PRO A 9 5.87 11.58 -9.43
C PRO A 9 5.32 10.92 -8.16
N ALA A 10 6.15 10.73 -7.13
CA ALA A 10 5.74 10.12 -5.86
C ALA A 10 4.51 10.79 -5.21
N GLY A 11 4.42 12.12 -5.28
CA GLY A 11 3.27 12.90 -4.79
C GLY A 11 1.93 12.65 -5.48
N GLU A 12 1.94 11.90 -6.60
CA GLU A 12 0.73 11.47 -7.31
C GLU A 12 0.44 9.97 -7.09
N ARG A 13 1.22 9.30 -6.24
CA ARG A 13 1.09 7.87 -5.91
C ARG A 13 0.44 7.69 -4.54
N VAL A 14 -0.25 6.57 -4.36
CA VAL A 14 -0.68 6.10 -3.04
C VAL A 14 -0.18 4.69 -2.78
N LEU A 15 -0.04 4.35 -1.50
CA LEU A 15 0.34 3.02 -1.04
C LEU A 15 -0.85 2.38 -0.31
N LEU A 16 -1.18 1.15 -0.69
CA LEU A 16 -2.17 0.31 -0.04
C LEU A 16 -1.45 -0.88 0.61
N LEU A 17 -1.67 -1.07 1.91
CA LEU A 17 -1.08 -2.14 2.70
C LEU A 17 -2.18 -3.00 3.33
N PRO A 18 -1.97 -4.32 3.49
CA PRO A 18 -2.96 -5.18 4.12
C PRO A 18 -2.75 -5.15 5.64
N HIS A 19 -3.83 -5.03 6.40
CA HIS A 19 -3.74 -5.05 7.86
C HIS A 19 -3.18 -6.37 8.43
N CYS A 20 -3.25 -7.47 7.67
CA CYS A 20 -2.72 -8.80 8.04
C CYS A 20 -1.19 -8.84 8.18
N LEU A 21 -0.48 -7.86 7.61
CA LEU A 21 0.97 -7.71 7.67
C LEU A 21 1.46 -7.20 9.05
N ARG A 22 0.52 -6.83 9.93
CA ARG A 22 0.86 -6.36 11.28
C ARG A 22 1.35 -7.54 12.13
N PRO A 23 2.36 -7.33 12.99
CA PRO A 23 2.75 -8.29 14.03
C PRO A 23 1.64 -8.33 15.09
N SER A 24 0.81 -9.36 15.02
CA SER A 24 -0.50 -9.39 15.69
C SER A 24 -0.43 -9.37 17.22
N ASP A 25 0.64 -9.94 17.77
CA ASP A 25 0.95 -10.04 19.19
C ASP A 25 1.40 -8.71 19.81
N ARG A 26 2.07 -7.85 19.02
CA ARG A 26 2.70 -6.61 19.49
C ARG A 26 2.09 -5.35 18.91
N CYS A 27 1.19 -5.45 17.93
CA CYS A 27 0.66 -4.28 17.23
C CYS A 27 -0.27 -3.45 18.13
N PRO A 28 0.07 -2.18 18.44
CA PRO A 28 -0.80 -1.29 19.21
C PRO A 28 -1.90 -0.62 18.35
N GLY A 29 -1.90 -0.88 17.04
CA GLY A 29 -2.82 -0.23 16.10
C GLY A 29 -4.27 -0.63 16.33
N LYS A 30 -5.18 0.24 15.91
CA LYS A 30 -6.62 0.07 16.13
C LYS A 30 -7.39 0.19 14.82
N PRO A 31 -8.50 -0.55 14.65
CA PRO A 31 -9.39 -0.32 13.53
C PRO A 31 -10.01 1.08 13.65
N GLY A 32 -9.96 1.82 12.55
CA GLY A 32 -10.59 3.12 12.38
C GLY A 32 -11.57 3.12 11.21
N ARG A 33 -12.27 4.24 10.99
CA ARG A 33 -13.24 4.39 9.89
C ARG A 33 -12.60 4.39 8.50
N GLU A 34 -11.36 4.89 8.41
CA GLU A 34 -10.61 5.06 7.16
C GLU A 34 -9.51 4.01 6.98
N GLY A 35 -9.52 2.97 7.80
CA GLY A 35 -8.55 1.89 7.76
C GLY A 35 -8.00 1.56 9.14
N PHE A 36 -7.00 0.70 9.17
CA PHE A 36 -6.26 0.39 10.38
C PHE A 36 -5.30 1.53 10.71
N VAL A 37 -5.42 2.10 11.91
CA VAL A 37 -4.66 3.28 12.32
C VAL A 37 -3.48 2.84 13.18
N CYS A 38 -2.28 3.07 12.67
CA CYS A 38 -1.05 2.92 13.45
C CYS A 38 -0.87 4.16 14.33
N PRO A 39 -0.48 4.01 15.61
CA PRO A 39 -0.08 5.17 16.41
C PRO A 39 1.19 5.79 15.82
N GLU A 40 1.33 7.11 15.95
CA GLU A 40 2.51 7.85 15.51
C GLU A 40 3.79 7.26 16.11
N SER A 41 3.77 7.02 17.43
CA SER A 41 4.84 6.36 18.18
C SER A 41 4.63 4.85 18.28
N CYS A 42 4.63 4.15 17.14
CA CYS A 42 4.61 2.68 17.15
C CYS A 42 5.92 2.14 17.73
N PRO A 43 5.91 1.29 18.78
CA PRO A 43 7.13 0.75 19.39
C PRO A 43 7.72 -0.42 18.58
N VAL A 44 6.99 -0.95 17.60
CA VAL A 44 7.39 -2.13 16.82
C VAL A 44 8.20 -1.67 15.60
N LEU A 45 9.53 -1.73 15.70
CA LEU A 45 10.48 -1.24 14.69
C LEU A 45 10.60 -2.16 13.49
N ASP A 46 10.42 -3.46 13.70
CA ASP A 46 10.46 -4.52 12.68
C ASP A 46 9.13 -4.69 11.94
N CYS A 47 8.12 -3.87 12.25
CA CYS A 47 6.82 -3.94 11.60
C CYS A 47 6.92 -3.54 10.11
N PRO A 48 6.59 -4.45 9.15
CA PRO A 48 6.70 -4.13 7.73
C PRO A 48 5.80 -2.97 7.31
N ILE A 49 4.60 -2.84 7.90
CA ILE A 49 3.68 -1.72 7.64
C ILE A 49 4.34 -0.40 8.00
N ARG A 50 5.04 -0.34 9.15
CA ARG A 50 5.74 0.86 9.59
C ARG A 50 6.83 1.24 8.60
N ILE A 51 7.69 0.29 8.25
CA ILE A 51 8.84 0.51 7.35
C ILE A 51 8.36 1.06 6.00
N LEU A 52 7.35 0.44 5.40
CA LEU A 52 6.81 0.84 4.10
C LEU A 52 6.06 2.18 4.17
N ARG A 53 5.33 2.43 5.26
CA ARG A 53 4.65 3.72 5.48
C ARG A 53 5.65 4.85 5.62
N GLU A 54 6.66 4.71 6.49
CA GLU A 54 7.68 5.74 6.72
C GLU A 54 8.44 6.04 5.43
N GLU A 55 8.75 5.02 4.63
CA GLU A 55 9.37 5.22 3.33
C GLU A 55 8.46 5.99 2.35
N ALA A 56 7.18 5.60 2.23
CA ALA A 56 6.24 6.30 1.36
C ALA A 56 6.04 7.76 1.78
N GLU A 57 5.96 8.03 3.09
CA GLU A 57 5.90 9.38 3.66
C GLU A 57 7.17 10.17 3.33
N ARG A 58 8.35 9.56 3.48
CA ARG A 58 9.65 10.17 3.14
C ARG A 58 9.76 10.52 1.65
N LEU A 59 9.19 9.68 0.79
CA LEU A 59 9.12 9.91 -0.66
C LEU A 59 8.03 10.94 -1.05
N GLY A 60 7.17 11.35 -0.11
CA GLY A 60 6.12 12.33 -0.34
C GLY A 60 4.88 11.75 -1.03
N TYR A 61 4.56 10.47 -0.82
CA TYR A 61 3.35 9.85 -1.36
C TYR A 61 2.09 10.63 -0.93
N LYS A 62 1.08 10.67 -1.82
CA LYS A 62 -0.20 11.36 -1.57
C LYS A 62 -0.99 10.80 -0.39
N GLY A 63 -0.70 9.55 -0.04
CA GLY A 63 -1.23 8.91 1.15
C GLY A 63 -0.89 7.43 1.23
N VAL A 64 -0.98 6.90 2.46
CA VAL A 64 -0.82 5.49 2.78
C VAL A 64 -2.10 5.02 3.46
N CYS A 65 -2.66 3.90 3.01
CA CYS A 65 -3.84 3.29 3.63
C CYS A 65 -3.52 1.86 4.03
N VAL A 66 -3.75 1.53 5.31
CA VAL A 66 -3.70 0.15 5.79
C VAL A 66 -5.13 -0.39 5.79
N ALA A 67 -5.48 -1.13 4.75
CA ALA A 67 -6.83 -1.58 4.52
C ALA A 67 -7.09 -2.95 5.16
N PRO A 68 -8.20 -3.13 5.89
CA PRO A 68 -8.66 -4.44 6.33
C PRO A 68 -9.30 -5.26 5.21
N GLY A 69 -9.62 -4.64 4.07
CA GLY A 69 -10.15 -5.31 2.89
C GLY A 69 -10.33 -4.37 1.69
N GLY A 70 -10.65 -4.95 0.54
CA GLY A 70 -10.67 -4.26 -0.76
C GLY A 70 -11.64 -3.09 -0.89
N ALA A 71 -12.81 -3.13 -0.22
CA ALA A 71 -13.80 -2.05 -0.31
C ALA A 71 -13.27 -0.71 0.25
N LEU A 72 -12.51 -0.77 1.35
CA LEU A 72 -11.92 0.40 1.97
C LEU A 72 -10.74 0.92 1.12
N ALA A 73 -9.93 0.00 0.58
CA ALA A 73 -8.85 0.33 -0.33
C ALA A 73 -9.37 1.06 -1.59
N LEU A 74 -10.45 0.57 -2.19
CA LEU A 74 -11.08 1.18 -3.36
C LEU A 74 -11.61 2.59 -3.04
N ARG A 75 -12.29 2.75 -1.90
CA ARG A 75 -12.77 4.06 -1.44
C ARG A 75 -11.62 5.06 -1.28
N PHE A 76 -10.52 4.63 -0.68
CA PHE A 76 -9.35 5.48 -0.52
C PHE A 76 -8.77 5.94 -1.87
N VAL A 77 -8.70 5.04 -2.86
CA VAL A 77 -8.27 5.38 -4.23
C VAL A 77 -9.23 6.40 -4.87
N GLN A 78 -10.54 6.22 -4.72
CA GLN A 78 -11.56 7.15 -5.26
C GLN A 78 -11.49 8.54 -4.61
N GLU A 79 -11.23 8.60 -3.31
CA GLU A 79 -11.12 9.87 -2.57
C GLU A 79 -9.82 10.60 -2.91
N LYS A 80 -8.69 9.88 -2.97
CA LYS A 80 -7.38 10.47 -3.24
C LYS A 80 -7.13 10.78 -4.71
N LYS A 81 -7.80 10.09 -5.63
CA LYS A 81 -7.61 10.21 -7.10
C LYS A 81 -6.11 10.25 -7.45
N PRO A 82 -5.36 9.19 -7.13
CA PRO A 82 -3.95 9.11 -7.50
C PRO A 82 -3.82 8.84 -9.00
N ARG A 83 -2.62 9.07 -9.54
CA ARG A 83 -2.25 8.59 -10.89
C ARG A 83 -1.64 7.19 -10.84
N ALA A 84 -1.06 6.80 -9.71
CA ALA A 84 -0.57 5.44 -9.49
C ALA A 84 -0.92 4.89 -8.11
N VAL A 85 -1.10 3.57 -8.04
CA VAL A 85 -1.34 2.82 -6.82
C VAL A 85 -0.28 1.73 -6.71
N VAL A 86 0.41 1.69 -5.57
CA VAL A 86 1.20 0.53 -5.16
C VAL A 86 0.35 -0.27 -4.19
N ALA A 87 -0.02 -1.50 -4.54
CA ALA A 87 -0.87 -2.36 -3.73
C ALA A 87 -0.11 -3.59 -3.24
N VAL A 88 -0.07 -3.77 -1.92
CA VAL A 88 0.44 -4.98 -1.27
C VAL A 88 -0.77 -5.74 -0.70
N ALA A 89 -0.98 -6.98 -1.12
CA ALA A 89 -2.05 -7.84 -0.59
C ALA A 89 -1.85 -9.31 -1.01
N CYS A 90 -2.72 -10.20 -0.56
CA CYS A 90 -2.76 -11.57 -1.07
C CYS A 90 -3.17 -11.59 -2.56
N GLN A 91 -2.81 -12.66 -3.27
CA GLN A 91 -3.03 -12.72 -4.72
C GLN A 91 -4.50 -12.49 -5.13
N LYS A 92 -5.44 -13.03 -4.34
CA LYS A 92 -6.88 -12.87 -4.56
C LYS A 92 -7.31 -11.40 -4.47
N GLU A 93 -6.94 -10.71 -3.39
CA GLU A 93 -7.29 -9.29 -3.18
C GLU A 93 -6.65 -8.38 -4.23
N LEU A 94 -5.43 -8.69 -4.68
CA LEU A 94 -4.78 -7.94 -5.76
C LEU A 94 -5.54 -8.05 -7.06
N LEU A 95 -6.03 -9.25 -7.43
CA LEU A 95 -6.82 -9.45 -8.64
C LEU A 95 -8.15 -8.70 -8.58
N GLU A 96 -8.90 -8.88 -7.48
CA GLU A 96 -10.18 -8.21 -7.26
C GLU A 96 -10.02 -6.69 -7.21
N GLY A 97 -8.97 -6.20 -6.54
CA GLY A 97 -8.63 -4.79 -6.43
C GLY A 97 -8.28 -4.17 -7.77
N LYS A 98 -7.46 -4.83 -8.59
CA LYS A 98 -7.13 -4.37 -9.95
C LYS A 98 -8.37 -4.27 -10.83
N GLU A 99 -9.25 -5.27 -10.77
CA GLU A 99 -10.50 -5.24 -11.53
C GLU A 99 -11.40 -4.08 -11.08
N ALA A 100 -11.54 -3.87 -9.76
CA ALA A 100 -12.36 -2.80 -9.22
C ALA A 100 -11.82 -1.40 -9.57
N VAL A 101 -10.51 -1.20 -9.46
CA VAL A 101 -9.85 0.07 -9.83
C VAL A 101 -9.93 0.31 -11.34
N GLY A 102 -9.82 -0.74 -12.16
CA GLY A 102 -9.94 -0.65 -13.62
C GLY A 102 -11.34 -0.25 -14.12
N LYS A 103 -12.36 -0.35 -13.27
CA LYS A 103 -13.73 0.10 -13.57
C LYS A 103 -13.97 1.58 -13.25
N LEU A 104 -12.99 2.28 -12.67
CA LEU A 104 -13.10 3.71 -12.41
C LEU A 104 -13.06 4.50 -13.72
N PRO A 105 -13.70 5.70 -13.78
CA PRO A 105 -13.69 6.53 -14.98
C PRO A 105 -12.28 6.96 -15.44
N ASP A 106 -11.36 7.12 -14.48
CA ASP A 106 -9.95 7.45 -14.71
C ASP A 106 -9.10 6.51 -13.84
N PRO A 107 -8.79 5.30 -14.34
CA PRO A 107 -8.11 4.29 -13.56
C PRO A 107 -6.60 4.61 -13.44
N PRO A 108 -6.04 4.65 -12.22
CA PRO A 108 -4.60 4.81 -12.03
C PRO A 108 -3.81 3.61 -12.56
N VAL A 109 -2.51 3.83 -12.79
CA VAL A 109 -1.56 2.73 -12.98
C VAL A 109 -1.47 1.93 -11.68
N VAL A 110 -1.66 0.61 -11.75
CA VAL A 110 -1.62 -0.25 -10.55
C VAL A 110 -0.41 -1.18 -10.61
N GLU A 111 0.55 -0.94 -9.73
CA GLU A 111 1.64 -1.87 -9.45
C GLU A 111 1.29 -2.71 -8.23
N VAL A 112 1.51 -4.01 -8.35
CA VAL A 112 1.12 -4.98 -7.32
C VAL A 112 2.32 -5.72 -6.78
N LEU A 113 2.31 -5.92 -5.48
CA LEU A 113 3.28 -6.72 -4.78
C LEU A 113 2.54 -7.81 -3.98
N PRO A 114 2.59 -9.07 -4.42
CA PRO A 114 2.00 -10.17 -3.67
C PRO A 114 2.77 -10.40 -2.36
N LEU A 115 2.05 -10.87 -1.35
CA LEU A 115 2.68 -11.36 -0.12
C LEU A 115 3.47 -12.64 -0.43
N LEU A 116 4.61 -12.81 0.26
CA LEU A 116 5.42 -14.05 0.20
C LEU A 116 4.72 -15.20 0.92
N ARG A 117 4.02 -14.87 2.02
CA ARG A 117 3.18 -15.80 2.75
C ARG A 117 1.81 -15.18 2.93
N ASP A 118 0.82 -15.82 2.31
CA ASP A 118 -0.59 -15.50 2.51
C ASP A 118 -1.11 -16.08 3.83
N GLY A 119 -2.03 -15.36 4.46
CA GLY A 119 -2.62 -15.73 5.74
C GLY A 119 -3.50 -14.62 6.30
N CYS A 120 -4.26 -14.92 7.34
CA CYS A 120 -5.11 -13.92 8.01
C CYS A 120 -4.32 -13.06 9.01
N VAL A 121 -3.13 -13.51 9.42
CA VAL A 121 -2.32 -12.91 10.50
C VAL A 121 -0.83 -13.20 10.23
N ASP A 122 0.05 -12.25 10.55
CA ASP A 122 1.52 -12.37 10.48
C ASP A 122 2.01 -12.82 9.10
N THR A 123 1.45 -12.20 8.05
CA THR A 123 1.88 -12.44 6.68
C THR A 123 3.26 -11.86 6.41
N GLU A 124 3.93 -12.33 5.36
CA GLU A 124 5.28 -11.89 5.00
C GLU A 124 5.28 -11.18 3.66
N VAL A 125 6.08 -10.12 3.54
CA VAL A 125 6.31 -9.39 2.29
C VAL A 125 7.81 -9.27 2.07
N ASP A 126 8.24 -9.31 0.81
CA ASP A 126 9.62 -8.97 0.46
C ASP A 126 9.80 -7.45 0.62
N LEU A 127 10.37 -7.04 1.76
CA LEU A 127 10.65 -5.64 2.05
C LEU A 127 11.62 -5.02 1.04
N SER A 128 12.58 -5.80 0.52
CA SER A 128 13.54 -5.27 -0.46
C SER A 128 12.83 -4.94 -1.77
N ALA A 129 12.02 -5.87 -2.26
CA ALA A 129 11.21 -5.67 -3.47
C ALA A 129 10.20 -4.52 -3.27
N ALA A 130 9.52 -4.48 -2.12
CA ALA A 130 8.57 -3.41 -1.80
C ALA A 130 9.24 -2.03 -1.81
N LEU A 131 10.36 -1.87 -1.11
CA LEU A 131 11.10 -0.61 -1.06
C LEU A 131 11.63 -0.21 -2.44
N GLY A 132 12.10 -1.18 -3.23
CA GLY A 132 12.50 -0.96 -4.62
C GLY A 132 11.36 -0.42 -5.48
N LEU A 133 10.17 -1.01 -5.35
CA LEU A 133 8.97 -0.58 -6.07
C LEU A 133 8.51 0.83 -5.65
N LEU A 134 8.53 1.14 -4.36
CA LEU A 134 8.20 2.48 -3.84
C LEU A 134 9.13 3.55 -4.45
N ARG A 135 10.40 3.21 -4.68
CA ARG A 135 11.41 4.10 -5.24
C ARG A 135 11.44 4.12 -6.77
N GLU A 136 10.63 3.31 -7.44
CA GLU A 136 10.73 3.15 -8.89
C GLU A 136 10.50 4.48 -9.62
N GLY A 137 11.36 4.77 -10.60
CA GLY A 137 11.31 6.01 -11.39
C GLY A 137 11.70 7.28 -10.62
N LEU A 138 12.03 7.16 -9.34
CA LEU A 138 12.65 8.24 -8.59
C LEU A 138 14.15 8.09 -8.79
N SER A 139 14.69 8.87 -9.72
CA SER A 139 16.14 9.10 -9.77
C SER A 139 16.57 9.50 -8.37
N SER A 140 17.46 8.72 -7.74
CA SER A 140 18.11 9.20 -6.52
C SER A 140 18.78 10.55 -6.85
N PRO A 141 18.74 11.55 -5.95
CA PRO A 141 19.53 12.76 -6.14
C PRO A 141 21.02 12.45 -6.26
#